data_AF-A0A1H6DTE4-F1
#
_entry.id   AF-A0A1H6DTE4-F1
#
_cell.length_a   1.000
_cell.length_b   1.000
_cell.length_c   1.000
_cell.angle_alpha   90.00
_cell.angle_beta   90.00
_cell.angle_gamma   90.00
#
_symmetry.space_group_name_H-M   'P 1'
#
loop_
_entity.id
_entity.type
_entity.pdbx_description
1 polymer ?
#
loop_
_entity_poly.entity_id
_entity_poly.type
_entity_poly.pdbx_seq_one_letter_code
_entity_poly.pdbx_strand_id
1 'polypeptide(L)' 'MKATNDIAGPLPCGKAWGHGGGTRGYSTVAFSSADGSRQLALSMTPYSGDPEKAAMTLLISALCS' A
#
# COMPACT_ATOMS: atom_id res chain seq x y z
N MET A 1 -16.16 -7.95 -9.41
CA MET A 1 -15.64 -6.57 -9.52
C MET A 1 -16.42 -5.69 -8.55
N LYS A 2 -15.78 -5.23 -7.48
CA LYS A 2 -16.28 -4.13 -6.64
C LYS A 2 -15.05 -3.41 -6.11
N ALA A 3 -14.77 -2.26 -6.70
CA ALA A 3 -13.73 -1.35 -6.21
C ALA A 3 -14.28 -0.68 -4.96
N THR A 4 -13.84 -1.13 -3.79
CA THR A 4 -13.90 -0.31 -2.58
C THR A 4 -12.58 0.43 -2.50
N ASN A 5 -12.63 1.76 -2.37
CA ASN A 5 -11.46 2.55 -2.01
C ASN A 5 -10.99 2.07 -0.64
N ASP A 6 -9.97 1.21 -0.61
CA ASP A 6 -9.38 0.81 0.65
C ASP A 6 -8.52 1.98 1.11
N ILE A 7 -8.92 2.58 2.22
CA ILE A 7 -8.11 3.59 2.90
C ILE A 7 -7.01 2.80 3.60
N ALA A 8 -5.74 3.03 3.24
CA ALA A 8 -4.66 2.60 4.11
C ALA A 8 -4.89 3.31 5.46
N GLY A 9 -4.88 2.56 6.57
CA GLY A 9 -5.12 3.09 7.91
C GLY A 9 -4.31 4.36 8.22
N PRO A 10 -4.61 5.10 9.30
CA PRO A 10 -4.02 6.42 9.55
C PRO A 10 -2.49 6.36 9.46
N LEU A 11 -1.92 6.96 8.40
CA LEU A 11 -0.48 7.16 8.27
C LEU A 11 -0.09 8.36 9.14
N PRO A 12 1.15 8.43 9.63
CA PRO A 12 1.60 9.55 10.45
C PRO A 12 1.48 10.92 9.73
N CYS A 13 1.44 10.94 8.40
CA CYS A 13 1.28 12.15 7.59
C CYS A 13 -0.14 12.38 7.04
N GLY A 14 -1.12 11.55 7.39
CA GLY A 14 -2.50 11.68 6.92
C GLY A 14 -3.08 10.39 6.35
N LYS A 15 -4.06 10.53 5.44
CA LYS A 15 -4.68 9.40 4.76
C LYS A 15 -3.97 9.10 3.45
N ALA A 16 -4.03 7.85 3.02
CA ALA A 16 -3.70 7.45 1.66
C ALA A 16 -4.87 6.68 1.04
N TRP A 17 -4.98 6.79 -0.28
CA TRP A 17 -6.04 6.18 -1.06
C TRP A 17 -5.43 5.20 -2.04
N GLY A 18 -6.05 4.03 -2.15
CA GLY A 18 -5.50 3.00 -2.99
C GLY A 18 -6.23 1.68 -2.88
N HIS A 19 -5.52 0.62 -3.26
CA HIS A 19 -6.02 -0.74 -3.18
C HIS A 19 -4.87 -1.72 -2.95
N GLY A 20 -5.15 -2.71 -2.11
CA GLY A 20 -4.36 -3.93 -2.02
C GLY A 20 -5.03 -5.03 -2.84
N GLY A 21 -4.25 -5.91 -3.44
CA GLY A 21 -4.73 -7.05 -4.20
C GLY A 21 -3.82 -8.25 -4.03
N GLY A 22 -4.37 -9.45 -4.14
CA GLY A 22 -3.58 -10.67 -3.98
C GLY A 22 -4.12 -11.81 -4.82
N THR A 23 -3.20 -12.62 -5.35
CA THR A 23 -3.47 -13.93 -5.95
C THR A 23 -2.47 -14.94 -5.41
N ARG A 24 -2.63 -16.24 -5.73
CA ARG A 24 -1.73 -17.26 -5.18
C ARG A 24 -0.27 -16.96 -5.56
N GLY A 25 0.57 -16.71 -4.56
CA GLY A 25 2.00 -16.40 -4.72
C GLY A 25 2.32 -14.92 -4.97
N TYR A 26 1.32 -14.05 -5.11
CA TYR A 26 1.51 -12.63 -5.40
C TYR A 26 0.64 -11.74 -4.50
N SER A 27 1.24 -10.65 -4.03
CA SER A 27 0.53 -9.58 -3.32
C SER A 27 0.96 -8.24 -3.90
N THR A 28 0.00 -7.35 -4.11
CA THR A 28 0.20 -6.04 -4.73
C THR A 28 -0.45 -4.97 -3.87
N VAL A 29 0.19 -3.81 -3.75
CA VAL A 29 -0.41 -2.61 -3.15
C VAL A 29 -0.13 -1.40 -4.03
N ALA A 30 -1.11 -0.54 -4.19
CA ALA A 30 -0.96 0.73 -4.90
C ALA A 30 -1.70 1.82 -4.13
N PHE A 31 -0.98 2.84 -3.66
CA PHE A 31 -1.54 3.93 -2.85
C PHE A 31 -0.93 5.29 -3.23
N SER A 32 -1.68 6.35 -2.95
CA SER A 32 -1.28 7.74 -3.20
C SER A 32 -1.71 8.67 -2.06
N SER A 33 -0.99 9.78 -1.90
CA SER A 33 -1.39 10.92 -1.06
C SER A 33 -2.64 11.62 -1.64
N ALA A 34 -3.27 12.49 -0.85
CA ALA A 34 -4.53 13.15 -1.19
C ALA A 34 -4.42 14.03 -2.44
N ASP A 35 -3.29 14.71 -2.54
CA ASP A 35 -2.89 15.59 -3.63
C ASP A 35 -2.21 14.83 -4.78
N GLY A 36 -2.02 13.51 -4.65
CA GLY A 36 -1.35 12.66 -5.62
C GLY A 36 0.15 12.93 -5.80
N SER A 37 0.75 13.82 -5.00
CA SER A 37 2.17 14.21 -5.12
C SER A 37 3.13 13.08 -4.75
N ARG A 38 2.65 12.08 -4.01
CA ARG A 38 3.41 10.91 -3.58
C ARG A 38 2.62 9.65 -3.82
N GLN A 39 3.28 8.64 -4.39
CA GLN A 39 2.65 7.38 -4.78
C GLN A 39 3.60 6.21 -4.56
N LEU A 40 3.04 5.05 -4.24
CA LEU A 40 3.76 3.78 -4.21
C LEU A 40 2.93 2.73 -4.92
N ALA A 41 3.56 2.00 -5.85
CA ALA A 41 3.04 0.77 -6.42
C ALA A 41 4.06 -0.35 -6.18
N LEU A 42 3.65 -1.41 -5.49
CA LEU A 42 4.51 -2.50 -5.08
C LEU A 42 3.87 -3.83 -5.49
N SER A 43 4.69 -4.70 -6.08
CA SER A 43 4.34 -6.09 -6.37
C SER A 43 5.32 -6.99 -5.63
N MET A 44 4.80 -7.96 -4.90
CA MET A 44 5.55 -8.83 -4.01
C MET A 44 5.24 -10.29 -4.32
N THR A 45 6.26 -11.14 -4.21
CA THR A 45 6.14 -12.60 -4.17
C THR A 45 6.62 -13.09 -2.81
N PRO A 46 5.76 -13.07 -1.77
CA PRO A 46 6.20 -13.38 -0.41
C PRO A 46 6.65 -14.83 -0.29
N TYR A 47 7.88 -15.03 0.18
CA TYR A 47 8.43 -16.36 0.45
C TYR A 47 8.42 -16.69 1.95
N SER A 48 8.74 -15.71 2.79
CA SER A 48 8.74 -15.80 4.26
C SER A 48 8.55 -14.41 4.89
N GLY A 49 8.32 -14.36 6.21
CA GLY A 49 8.15 -13.12 6.97
C GLY A 49 6.74 -12.52 6.91
N ASP A 50 6.64 -11.23 7.24
CA ASP A 50 5.38 -10.47 7.26
C ASP A 50 5.38 -9.42 6.12
N PRO A 51 4.81 -9.77 4.94
CA PRO A 51 4.79 -8.87 3.79
C PRO A 51 3.90 -7.65 4.01
N GLU A 52 2.89 -7.73 4.89
CA GLU A 52 2.03 -6.59 5.21
C GLU A 52 2.81 -5.54 5.98
N LYS A 53 3.57 -5.96 7.01
CA LYS A 53 4.44 -5.05 7.76
C LYS A 53 5.51 -4.40 6.88
N ALA A 54 6.10 -5.17 5.97
CA ALA A 54 7.08 -4.66 5.00
C ALA A 54 6.45 -3.63 4.05
N ALA A 55 5.28 -3.94 3.49
CA ALA A 55 4.53 -3.03 2.62
C ALA A 55 4.13 -1.74 3.35
N MET A 56 3.69 -1.81 4.62
CA MET A 56 3.36 -0.64 5.42
C MET A 56 4.58 0.24 5.71
N THR A 57 5.75 -0.35 5.95
CA THR A 57 6.99 0.42 6.15
C THR A 57 7.34 1.20 4.89
N LEU A 58 7.24 0.56 3.72
CA LEU A 58 7.48 1.23 2.43
C LEU A 58 6.43 2.30 2.13
N LEU A 59 5.16 2.05 2.45
CA LEU A 59 4.08 3.04 2.30
C LEU A 59 4.34 4.29 3.13
N ILE A 60 4.72 4.12 4.41
CA ILE A 60 5.06 5.26 5.28
C ILE A 60 6.26 6.02 4.71
N SER A 61 7.33 5.31 4.29
CA SER A 61 8.51 5.95 3.73
C SER A 61 8.23 6.71 2.44
N ALA A 62 7.37 6.18 1.56
CA ALA A 62 7.07 6.80 0.26
C ALA A 62 6.11 7.97 0.39
N LEU A 63 5.15 7.91 1.33
CA LEU A 63 4.08 8.90 1.44
C LEU A 63 4.35 9.96 2.50
N CYS A 64 5.17 9.68 3.53
CA CYS A 64 5.39 10.58 4.67
C CYS A 64 6.79 11.20 4.77
N SER A 65 7.64 11.06 3.75
CA SER A 65 9.00 11.63 3.70
C SER A 65 9.05 13.14 3.54
#